data_AF-A0A7K5F4L5-F1
#
_entry.id   AF-A0A7K5F4L5-F1
#
_cell.length_a   1.000
_cell.length_b   1.000
_cell.length_c   1.000
_cell.angle_alpha   90.00
_cell.angle_beta   90.00
_cell.angle_gamma   90.00
#
_symmetry.space_group_name_H-M   'P 1'
#
loop_
_entity.id
_entity.type
_entity.pdbx_description
1 polymer ?
#
loop_
_entity_poly.entity_id
_entity_poly.type
_entity_poly.pdbx_seq_one_letter_code
_entity_poly.pdbx_strand_id
1 'polypeptide(L)'
;VPPENALNIIYAFCKNLLKVRRGGLCFKEKYYKCVRAAEHSIYLQNVYEGLIVVKTKTFILVATYKMGMYPSVCAEAVEKL
;
A
#
# COMPACT_ATOMS: atom_id res chain seq x y z
N VAL A 1 4.47 12.01 -3.31
CA VAL A 1 4.77 10.67 -3.88
C VAL A 1 5.25 10.90 -5.31
N PRO A 2 6.37 10.30 -5.78
CA PRO A 2 6.81 10.45 -7.17
C PRO A 2 5.74 10.00 -8.17
N PRO A 3 5.64 10.62 -9.38
CA PRO A 3 4.59 10.28 -10.35
C PRO A 3 4.57 8.81 -10.74
N GLU A 4 5.74 8.18 -10.92
CA GLU A 4 5.87 6.75 -11.23
C GLU A 4 5.25 5.85 -10.16
N ASN A 5 5.47 6.14 -8.88
CA ASN A 5 4.88 5.41 -7.78
C ASN A 5 3.36 5.59 -7.75
N ALA A 6 2.88 6.81 -8.01
CA ALA A 6 1.45 7.09 -8.06
C ALA A 6 0.78 6.29 -9.18
N LEU A 7 1.38 6.25 -10.38
CA LEU A 7 0.91 5.44 -11.50
C LEU A 7 0.92 3.95 -11.17
N ASN A 8 1.99 3.45 -10.52
CA ASN A 8 2.06 2.05 -10.10
C ASN A 8 0.94 1.68 -9.10
N ILE A 9 0.65 2.57 -8.15
CA ILE A 9 -0.44 2.38 -7.18
C ILE A 9 -1.81 2.42 -7.87
N ILE A 10 -2.05 3.38 -8.78
CA ILE A 10 -3.30 3.46 -9.54
C ILE A 10 -3.50 2.18 -10.37
N TYR A 11 -2.43 1.72 -11.04
CA TYR A 11 -2.47 0.51 -11.85
C TYR A 11 -2.72 -0.75 -11.01
N ALA A 12 -2.14 -0.80 -9.80
CA ALA A 12 -2.37 -1.88 -8.83
C ALA A 12 -3.86 -2.10 -8.55
N PHE A 13 -4.62 -1.02 -8.28
CA PHE A 13 -6.07 -1.11 -8.05
C PHE A 13 -6.86 -1.41 -9.33
N CYS A 14 -6.50 -0.81 -10.46
CA CYS A 14 -7.31 -0.94 -11.67
C CYS A 14 -7.21 -2.31 -12.34
N LYS A 15 -6.03 -2.94 -12.34
CA LYS A 15 -5.78 -4.12 -13.21
C LYS A 15 -4.92 -5.22 -12.58
N ASN A 16 -4.39 -5.03 -11.37
CA ASN A 16 -3.21 -5.78 -10.93
C ASN A 16 -3.28 -6.42 -9.54
N LEU A 17 -4.43 -6.44 -8.86
CA LEU A 17 -4.52 -6.97 -7.49
C LEU A 17 -3.97 -8.41 -7.36
N LEU A 18 -4.22 -9.29 -8.32
CA LEU A 18 -3.65 -10.65 -8.31
C LEU A 18 -2.12 -10.67 -8.46
N LYS A 19 -1.56 -9.78 -9.29
CA LYS A 19 -0.10 -9.65 -9.42
C LYS A 19 0.52 -9.10 -8.14
N VAL A 20 -0.10 -8.11 -7.51
CA VAL A 20 0.35 -7.56 -6.22
C VAL A 20 0.31 -8.63 -5.13
N ARG A 21 -0.75 -9.44 -5.05
CA ARG A 21 -0.83 -10.56 -4.08
C ARG A 21 0.34 -11.55 -4.22
N ARG A 22 0.71 -11.88 -5.46
CA ARG A 22 1.79 -12.84 -5.73
C ARG A 22 3.17 -12.23 -5.58
N GLY A 23 3.34 -10.98 -5.98
CA GLY A 23 4.65 -10.39 -6.28
C GLY A 23 4.91 -9.04 -5.62
N GLY A 24 4.06 -8.54 -4.74
CA GLY A 24 4.29 -7.27 -4.05
C GLY A 24 4.25 -6.05 -4.96
N LEU A 25 4.87 -4.95 -4.51
CA LEU A 25 4.94 -3.68 -5.23
C LEU A 25 6.19 -2.88 -4.84
N CYS A 26 6.79 -2.17 -5.79
CA CYS A 26 7.87 -1.24 -5.53
C CYS A 26 7.32 0.16 -5.22
N PHE A 27 7.79 0.76 -4.12
CA PHE A 27 7.45 2.10 -3.72
C PHE A 27 8.70 2.81 -3.16
N LYS A 28 9.05 3.94 -3.77
CA LYS A 28 10.23 4.76 -3.44
C LYS A 28 11.50 3.90 -3.44
N GLU A 29 11.72 3.23 -4.57
CA GLU A 29 12.87 2.34 -4.83
C GLU A 29 13.00 1.14 -3.87
N LYS A 30 11.98 0.90 -3.04
CA LYS A 30 11.96 -0.23 -2.11
C LYS A 30 10.88 -1.20 -2.49
N TYR A 31 11.22 -2.48 -2.44
CA TYR A 31 10.28 -3.56 -2.65
C TYR A 31 9.52 -3.88 -1.37
N TYR A 32 8.20 -4.01 -1.49
CA TYR A 32 7.34 -4.43 -0.39
C TYR A 32 6.59 -5.70 -0.77
N LYS A 33 6.60 -6.68 0.14
CA LYS A 33 5.81 -7.90 0.02
C LYS A 33 4.35 -7.60 0.36
N CYS A 34 3.43 -8.20 -0.38
CA CYS A 34 2.01 -8.07 -0.11
C CYS A 34 1.61 -8.82 1.16
N VAL A 35 0.90 -8.13 2.05
CA VAL A 35 0.19 -8.71 3.19
C VAL A 35 -1.28 -8.90 2.82
N ARG A 36 -1.88 -7.90 2.17
CA ARG A 36 -3.25 -7.94 1.65
C ARG A 36 -3.36 -7.04 0.43
N ALA A 37 -4.12 -7.46 -0.57
CA ALA A 37 -4.55 -6.57 -1.64
C ALA A 37 -6.03 -6.87 -1.90
N ALA A 38 -6.87 -5.85 -1.85
CA ALA A 38 -8.31 -5.91 -2.07
C ALA A 38 -8.75 -4.71 -2.89
N GLU A 39 -10.05 -4.63 -3.21
CA GLU A 39 -10.61 -3.57 -4.04
C GLU A 39 -10.38 -2.16 -3.47
N HIS A 40 -10.48 -2.00 -2.15
CA HIS A 40 -10.37 -0.72 -1.48
C HIS A 40 -9.07 -0.51 -0.72
N SER A 41 -8.31 -1.56 -0.45
CA SER A 41 -7.07 -1.40 0.32
C SER A 41 -5.99 -2.40 -0.04
N ILE A 42 -4.75 -1.91 -0.01
CA ILE A 42 -3.53 -2.67 -0.27
C ILE A 42 -2.57 -2.42 0.90
N TYR A 43 -2.16 -3.50 1.53
CA TYR A 43 -1.24 -3.54 2.66
C TYR A 43 0.01 -4.30 2.24
N LEU A 44 1.13 -3.62 2.37
CA LEU A 44 2.42 -4.07 1.92
C LEU A 44 3.43 -3.87 3.05
N GLN A 45 4.41 -4.76 3.18
CA GLN A 45 5.46 -4.63 4.20
C GLN A 45 6.81 -5.10 3.68
N ASN A 46 7.87 -4.50 4.19
CA ASN A 46 9.23 -5.02 4.12
C ASN A 46 9.78 -5.17 5.55
N VAL A 47 11.08 -5.45 5.68
CA VAL A 47 11.71 -5.72 6.99
C VAL A 47 11.68 -4.49 7.92
N TYR A 48 11.66 -3.28 7.37
CA TYR A 48 11.89 -2.04 8.13
C TYR A 48 10.66 -1.12 8.20
N GLU A 49 9.72 -1.27 7.28
CA GLU A 49 8.57 -0.38 7.12
C GLU A 49 7.41 -1.09 6.43
N GLY A 50 6.22 -0.56 6.65
CA GLY A 50 5.03 -0.94 5.90
C GLY A 50 4.42 0.22 5.14
N LEU A 51 3.62 -0.14 4.15
CA LEU A 51 2.91 0.73 3.23
C LEU A 51 1.44 0.32 3.23
N ILE A 52 0.59 1.27 3.59
CA ILE A 52 -0.87 1.14 3.59
C ILE A 52 -1.39 2.08 2.52
N VAL A 53 -2.19 1.53 1.61
CA VAL A 53 -2.82 2.27 0.55
C VAL A 53 -4.32 2.02 0.59
N VAL A 54 -5.10 3.09 0.77
CA VAL A 54 -6.57 3.02 0.84
C VAL A 54 -7.17 3.83 -0.31
N LYS A 55 -8.02 3.19 -1.10
CA LYS A 55 -8.77 3.79 -2.20
C LYS A 55 -10.16 4.20 -1.70
N THR A 56 -10.38 5.51 -1.64
CA THR A 56 -11.70 6.09 -1.41
C THR A 56 -12.43 6.27 -2.76
N LYS A 57 -13.60 6.94 -2.75
CA LYS A 57 -14.34 7.23 -3.98
C LYS A 57 -13.57 8.15 -4.94
N THR A 58 -12.79 9.09 -4.40
CA THR A 58 -12.13 10.15 -5.17
C THR A 58 -10.62 10.20 -4.99
N PHE A 59 -10.10 9.65 -3.91
CA PHE A 59 -8.69 9.74 -3.55
C PHE A 59 -8.07 8.37 -3.29
N ILE A 60 -6.74 8.31 -3.37
CA ILE A 60 -5.96 7.20 -2.87
C ILE A 60 -5.07 7.75 -1.77
N LEU A 61 -5.31 7.31 -0.55
CA LEU A 61 -4.49 7.60 0.63
C LEU A 61 -3.29 6.68 0.61
N VAL A 62 -2.10 7.24 0.86
CA VAL A 62 -0.83 6.50 0.89
C VAL A 62 -0.12 6.84 2.19
N ALA A 63 0.07 5.85 3.05
CA ALA A 63 0.73 5.99 4.34
C ALA A 63 1.84 4.96 4.51
N THR A 64 2.91 5.35 5.20
CA THR A 64 3.99 4.44 5.59
C THR A 64 4.17 4.44 7.10
N TYR A 65 4.47 3.30 7.68
CA TYR A 65 4.84 3.17 9.09
C TYR A 65 6.22 2.53 9.23
N LYS A 66 6.91 2.79 10.33
CA LYS A 66 8.27 2.29 10.59
C LYS A 66 8.26 1.12 11.56
N MET A 67 9.37 0.39 11.59
CA MET A 67 9.69 -0.57 12.65
C MET A 67 9.53 0.11 14.02
N GLY A 68 8.85 -0.56 14.95
CA GLY A 68 8.48 -0.02 16.26
C GLY A 68 7.06 0.56 16.33
N MET A 69 6.40 0.80 15.20
CA MET A 69 4.97 1.11 15.16
C MET A 69 4.14 -0.18 15.05
N TYR A 70 2.93 -0.19 15.62
CA TYR A 70 2.01 -1.32 15.50
C TYR A 70 1.27 -1.26 14.15
N PRO A 71 1.46 -2.25 13.25
CA PRO A 71 0.82 -2.24 11.93
C PRO A 71 -0.70 -2.15 11.98
N SER A 72 -1.33 -2.78 12.98
CA SER A 72 -2.78 -2.74 13.19
C SER A 72 -3.29 -1.33 13.50
N VAL A 73 -2.60 -0.59 14.37
CA VAL A 73 -2.95 0.80 14.72
C VAL A 73 -2.78 1.70 13.49
N CYS A 74 -1.70 1.53 12.73
CA CYS A 74 -1.49 2.29 11.51
C CYS A 74 -2.55 1.99 10.43
N ALA A 75 -2.91 0.71 10.27
CA ALA A 75 -3.98 0.29 9.37
C ALA A 75 -5.31 0.95 9.72
N GLU A 76 -5.69 0.88 11.00
CA GLU A 76 -6.92 1.47 11.50
C GLU A 76 -6.95 3.00 11.32
N ALA A 77 -5.84 3.67 11.62
CA ALA A 77 -5.73 5.12 11.46
C ALA A 77 -5.94 5.55 9.99
N VAL A 78 -5.40 4.81 9.03
CA VAL A 78 -5.47 5.18 7.60
C VAL A 78 -6.83 4.83 6.99
N GLU A 79 -7.44 3.71 7.39
CA GLU A 79 -8.78 3.30 6.91
C GLU A 79 -9.91 4.20 7.46
N LYS A 80 -9.66 4.98 8.52
CA LYS A 80 -10.64 5.90 9.13
C LYS A 80 -10.54 7.36 8.67
N LEU A 81 -9.59 7.68 7.78
CA LEU A 81 -9.46 9.01 7.16
C LEU A 81 -10.46 9.21 6.01
#